data_AF-A0A7Y3CBH8-F1
#
_entry.id   AF-A0A7Y3CBH8-F1
#
_cell.length_a   1.000
_cell.length_b   1.000
_cell.length_c   1.000
_cell.angle_alpha   90.00
_cell.angle_beta   90.00
_cell.angle_gamma   90.00
#
_symmetry.space_group_name_H-M   'P 1'
#
loop_
_entity.id
_entity.type
_entity.pdbx_description
1 polymer ?
#
loop_
_entity_poly.entity_id
_entity_poly.type
_entity_poly.pdbx_seq_one_letter_code
_entity_poly.pdbx_strand_id
1 'polypeptide(L)'
;MKVTFRIWRQNNASEKGKFQDYETDGLNEDMSFLEALDHLNEQLVLRGENVIAFEYDCREGICGQCGVFIDGRAHGPHRNITTCQLHMRSFQDGDLITVEPWRARAFPVLKDLIVDRSAFDRIIGQGGFISAKTGTAPEANAIPIGKEIADKAMDAAACIGCGACVATCKNASAALFTAAKINHLNALPQGKPEAYRR
;
A
#
# COMPACT_ATOMS: atom_id res chain seq x y z
N MET A 1 24.04 2.68 -11.80
CA MET A 1 23.17 2.51 -12.98
C MET A 1 22.47 3.81 -13.31
N LYS A 2 22.07 3.97 -14.57
CA LYS A 2 21.22 5.04 -15.11
C LYS A 2 19.89 4.42 -15.53
N VAL A 3 18.78 5.07 -15.22
CA VAL A 3 17.43 4.69 -15.67
C VAL A 3 16.67 5.95 -16.10
N THR A 4 15.55 5.76 -16.78
CA THR A 4 14.58 6.82 -17.02
C THR A 4 13.30 6.49 -16.26
N PHE A 5 12.92 7.33 -15.30
CA PHE A 5 11.63 7.20 -14.63
C PHE A 5 10.56 7.95 -15.42
N ARG A 6 9.55 7.24 -15.91
CA ARG A 6 8.31 7.82 -16.45
C ARG A 6 7.27 7.91 -15.34
N ILE A 7 7.09 9.09 -14.76
CA ILE A 7 6.29 9.27 -13.56
C ILE A 7 5.00 10.04 -13.87
N TRP A 8 3.87 9.55 -13.35
CA TRP A 8 2.62 10.31 -13.35
C TRP A 8 2.74 11.57 -12.47
N ARG A 9 2.55 12.74 -13.07
CA ARG A 9 2.55 14.04 -12.39
C ARG A 9 1.16 14.65 -12.42
N GLN A 10 0.69 15.13 -11.28
CA GLN A 10 -0.63 15.76 -11.12
C GLN A 10 -0.61 16.70 -9.92
N ASN A 11 -0.93 17.98 -10.13
CA ASN A 11 -0.80 18.99 -9.07
C ASN A 11 -1.81 18.82 -7.93
N ASN A 12 -3.05 18.42 -8.27
CA ASN A 12 -4.15 18.22 -7.33
C ASN A 12 -5.24 17.33 -7.94
N ALA A 13 -6.23 16.92 -7.13
CA ALA A 13 -7.35 16.08 -7.54
C ALA A 13 -8.24 16.66 -8.67
N SER A 14 -8.22 17.98 -8.88
CA SER A 14 -9.07 18.66 -9.87
C SER A 14 -8.38 18.84 -11.23
N GLU A 15 -7.07 18.67 -11.30
CA GLU A 15 -6.28 18.83 -12.52
C GLU A 15 -6.03 17.51 -13.23
N LYS A 16 -5.89 17.57 -14.56
CA LYS A 16 -5.51 16.39 -15.35
C LYS A 16 -4.02 16.10 -15.16
N GLY A 17 -3.70 14.89 -14.74
CA GLY A 17 -2.30 14.44 -14.69
C GLY A 17 -1.74 14.08 -16.07
N LYS A 18 -0.41 13.98 -16.12
CA LYS A 18 0.36 13.60 -17.31
C LYS A 18 1.62 12.86 -16.91
N PHE A 19 2.14 12.02 -17.79
CA PHE A 19 3.46 11.43 -17.61
C PHE A 19 4.56 12.46 -17.90
N GLN A 20 5.64 12.38 -17.12
CA GLN A 20 6.88 13.09 -17.36
C GLN A 20 8.04 12.11 -17.20
N ASP A 21 9.02 12.22 -18.09
CA ASP A 21 10.20 11.36 -18.10
C ASP A 21 11.36 12.08 -17.43
N TYR A 22 12.04 11.37 -16.53
CA TYR A 22 13.18 11.87 -15.77
C TYR A 22 14.35 10.91 -15.97
N GLU A 23 15.39 11.35 -16.69
CA GLU A 23 16.66 10.62 -16.67
C GLU A 23 17.28 10.76 -15.27
N THR A 24 17.70 9.63 -14.70
CA THR A 24 18.28 9.57 -13.36
C THR A 24 19.50 8.68 -13.39
N ASP A 25 20.65 9.28 -13.15
CA ASP A 25 21.95 8.63 -13.08
C ASP A 25 22.43 8.49 -11.64
N GLY A 26 23.56 7.79 -11.45
CA GLY A 26 24.19 7.65 -10.14
C GLY A 26 23.45 6.72 -9.16
N LEU A 27 22.47 5.95 -9.61
CA LEU A 27 21.75 5.00 -8.76
C LEU A 27 22.63 3.79 -8.43
N ASN A 28 22.57 3.32 -7.19
CA ASN A 28 23.16 2.04 -6.77
C ASN A 28 22.10 0.93 -6.89
N GLU A 29 22.50 -0.25 -7.37
CA GLU A 29 21.63 -1.43 -7.48
C GLU A 29 21.04 -1.87 -6.13
N ASP A 30 21.74 -1.59 -5.03
CA ASP A 30 21.29 -1.88 -3.66
C ASP A 30 20.35 -0.81 -3.08
N MET A 31 20.13 0.31 -3.78
CA MET A 31 19.08 1.25 -3.37
C MET A 31 17.71 0.57 -3.48
N SER A 32 16.89 0.77 -2.46
CA SER A 32 15.45 0.57 -2.58
C SER A 32 14.87 1.51 -3.64
N PHE A 33 13.71 1.14 -4.16
CA PHE A 33 12.99 1.93 -5.14
C PHE A 33 12.64 3.32 -4.60
N LEU A 34 12.32 3.41 -3.29
CA LEU A 34 12.05 4.70 -2.65
C LEU A 34 13.31 5.56 -2.53
N GLU A 35 14.47 4.98 -2.20
CA GLU A 35 15.73 5.73 -2.19
C GLU A 35 16.10 6.23 -3.59
N ALA A 36 15.80 5.47 -4.65
CA ALA A 36 15.98 5.94 -6.01
C ALA A 36 15.05 7.13 -6.35
N LEU A 37 13.81 7.13 -5.86
CA LEU A 37 12.90 8.28 -5.97
C LEU A 37 13.33 9.47 -5.11
N ASP A 38 13.89 9.23 -3.91
CA ASP A 38 14.48 10.26 -3.06
C ASP A 38 15.66 10.93 -3.79
N HIS A 39 16.57 10.14 -4.37
CA HIS A 39 17.70 10.63 -5.17
C HIS A 39 17.23 11.49 -6.37
N LEU A 40 16.20 11.05 -7.10
CA LEU A 40 15.59 11.87 -8.15
C LEU A 40 15.01 13.18 -7.58
N ASN A 41 14.33 13.13 -6.43
CA ASN A 41 13.80 14.33 -5.79
C ASN A 41 14.92 15.31 -5.37
N GLU A 42 16.05 14.82 -4.88
CA GLU A 42 17.22 15.66 -4.59
C GLU A 42 17.72 16.37 -5.85
N GLN A 43 17.83 15.66 -6.98
CA GLN A 43 18.20 16.26 -8.27
C GLN A 43 17.19 17.33 -8.71
N LEU A 44 15.89 17.09 -8.53
CA LEU A 44 14.84 18.06 -8.86
C LEU A 44 14.95 19.33 -8.01
N VAL A 45 15.22 19.18 -6.70
CA VAL A 45 15.45 20.33 -5.80
C VAL A 45 16.63 21.18 -6.27
N LEU A 46 17.75 20.55 -6.63
CA LEU A 46 18.94 21.25 -7.12
C LEU A 46 18.70 22.00 -8.43
N ARG A 47 17.74 21.54 -9.25
CA ARG A 47 17.29 22.24 -10.48
C ARG A 47 16.22 23.31 -10.22
N GLY A 48 15.76 23.48 -8.98
CA GLY A 48 14.66 24.39 -8.65
C GLY A 48 13.29 23.91 -9.15
N GLU A 49 13.14 22.60 -9.36
CA GLU A 49 11.90 21.97 -9.82
C GLU A 49 11.09 21.39 -8.65
N ASN A 50 9.79 21.20 -8.87
CA ASN A 50 8.92 20.57 -7.87
C ASN A 50 9.21 19.07 -7.76
N VAL A 51 9.56 18.63 -6.55
CA VAL A 51 9.68 17.22 -6.18
C VAL A 51 8.42 16.43 -6.50
N ILE A 52 8.60 15.15 -6.76
CA ILE A 52 7.53 14.17 -6.94
C ILE A 52 6.96 13.83 -5.57
N ALA A 53 5.65 13.99 -5.42
CA ALA A 53 4.96 13.59 -4.21
C ALA A 53 4.64 12.08 -4.25
N PHE A 54 5.11 11.33 -3.25
CA PHE A 54 4.76 9.93 -3.00
C PHE A 54 4.74 9.67 -1.49
N GLU A 55 3.99 8.66 -1.05
CA GLU A 55 3.86 8.36 0.37
C GLU A 55 4.82 7.24 0.80
N TYR A 56 5.35 7.34 2.01
CA TYR A 56 6.08 6.28 2.69
C TYR A 56 6.07 6.54 4.20
N ASP A 57 6.39 5.51 4.98
CA ASP A 57 6.55 5.63 6.43
C ASP A 57 7.58 4.59 6.92
N CYS A 58 7.17 3.35 7.26
CA CYS A 58 8.06 2.35 7.86
C CYS A 58 9.29 1.91 7.02
N ARG A 59 9.23 2.02 5.68
CA ARG A 59 10.25 1.54 4.71
C ARG A 59 10.65 0.06 4.78
N GLU A 60 10.01 -0.75 5.61
CA GLU A 60 10.33 -2.17 5.82
C GLU A 60 9.22 -3.14 5.37
N GLY A 61 8.14 -2.61 4.78
CA GLY A 61 7.07 -3.40 4.16
C GLY A 61 5.89 -3.75 5.05
N ILE A 62 5.70 -3.01 6.15
CA ILE A 62 4.70 -3.33 7.17
C ILE A 62 3.53 -2.32 7.20
N CYS A 63 3.75 -1.03 6.99
CA CYS A 63 2.68 -0.03 7.14
C CYS A 63 1.72 0.06 5.94
N GLY A 64 2.10 -0.45 4.77
CA GLY A 64 1.30 -0.38 3.55
C GLY A 64 1.22 0.99 2.86
N GLN A 65 2.02 1.98 3.28
CA GLN A 65 1.92 3.36 2.79
C GLN A 65 2.46 3.57 1.36
N CYS A 66 3.52 2.85 0.97
CA CYS A 66 4.28 3.11 -0.27
C CYS A 66 3.63 2.58 -1.56
N GLY A 67 2.31 2.66 -1.65
CA GLY A 67 1.54 2.03 -2.71
C GLY A 67 1.59 2.74 -4.06
N VAL A 68 2.27 2.14 -5.04
CA VAL A 68 2.31 2.60 -6.44
C VAL A 68 2.36 1.43 -7.43
N PHE A 69 1.90 1.67 -8.65
CA PHE A 69 2.16 0.77 -9.78
C PHE A 69 3.54 1.07 -10.33
N ILE A 70 4.30 0.00 -10.60
CA ILE A 70 5.60 0.07 -11.26
C ILE A 70 5.54 -0.91 -12.44
N ASP A 71 5.70 -0.38 -13.65
CA ASP A 71 5.50 -1.09 -14.93
C ASP A 71 4.17 -1.85 -14.99
N GLY A 72 3.10 -1.18 -14.56
CA GLY A 72 1.74 -1.72 -14.55
C GLY A 72 1.47 -2.78 -13.47
N ARG A 73 2.43 -3.06 -12.58
CA ARG A 73 2.30 -4.05 -11.50
C ARG A 73 2.32 -3.38 -10.13
N ALA A 74 1.37 -3.72 -9.27
CA ALA A 74 1.31 -3.16 -7.93
C ALA A 74 2.56 -3.56 -7.14
N HIS A 75 3.27 -2.58 -6.59
CA HIS A 75 4.56 -2.75 -5.90
C HIS A 75 5.71 -3.30 -6.77
N GLY A 76 5.51 -3.42 -8.09
CA GLY A 76 6.54 -3.84 -9.03
C GLY A 76 6.58 -5.34 -9.36
N PRO A 77 7.73 -5.84 -9.85
CA PRO A 77 7.80 -7.13 -10.56
C PRO A 77 7.83 -8.37 -9.65
N HIS A 78 8.17 -8.22 -8.38
CA HIS A 78 8.29 -9.35 -7.45
C HIS A 78 6.96 -9.68 -6.78
N ARG A 79 6.89 -10.86 -6.15
CA ARG A 79 5.73 -11.30 -5.36
C ARG A 79 5.98 -11.03 -3.88
N ASN A 80 4.91 -10.78 -3.14
CA ASN A 80 4.91 -10.68 -1.68
C ASN A 80 5.88 -9.62 -1.11
N ILE A 81 6.07 -8.52 -1.82
CA ILE A 81 6.84 -7.37 -1.34
C ILE A 81 6.04 -6.09 -1.54
N THR A 82 6.43 -5.04 -0.82
CA THR A 82 5.97 -3.67 -1.06
C THR A 82 7.01 -2.90 -1.87
N THR A 83 6.61 -1.72 -2.37
CA THR A 83 7.50 -0.83 -3.13
C THR A 83 8.79 -0.48 -2.38
N CYS A 84 8.73 -0.27 -1.07
CA CYS A 84 9.91 0.05 -0.27
C CYS A 84 10.90 -1.13 -0.11
N GLN A 85 10.47 -2.36 -0.39
CA GLN A 85 11.33 -3.54 -0.39
C GLN A 85 11.84 -3.87 -1.80
N LEU A 86 11.31 -3.23 -2.84
CA LEU A 86 11.82 -3.36 -4.20
C LEU A 86 13.17 -2.65 -4.28
N HIS A 87 14.18 -3.30 -4.87
CA HIS A 87 15.52 -2.73 -5.04
C HIS A 87 15.82 -2.51 -6.52
N MET A 88 16.71 -1.56 -6.80
CA MET A 88 17.08 -1.17 -8.17
C MET A 88 17.76 -2.29 -8.96
N ARG A 89 18.42 -3.27 -8.30
CA ARG A 89 18.89 -4.53 -8.91
C ARG A 89 17.81 -5.38 -9.60
N SER A 90 16.54 -5.01 -9.45
CA SER A 90 15.42 -5.64 -10.18
C SER A 90 15.25 -5.11 -11.60
N PHE A 91 15.99 -4.07 -11.97
CA PHE A 91 15.94 -3.36 -13.25
C PHE A 91 17.33 -3.38 -13.91
N GLN A 92 17.38 -3.11 -15.20
CA GLN A 92 18.62 -3.02 -15.98
C GLN A 92 19.05 -1.57 -16.20
N ASP A 93 20.35 -1.37 -16.43
CA ASP A 93 20.88 -0.07 -16.84
C ASP A 93 20.26 0.35 -18.19
N GLY A 94 19.76 1.58 -18.26
CA GLY A 94 19.06 2.13 -19.41
C GLY A 94 17.54 1.86 -19.44
N ASP A 95 16.98 1.15 -18.44
CA ASP A 95 15.55 0.87 -18.41
C ASP A 95 14.69 2.13 -18.32
N LEU A 96 13.52 2.07 -18.98
CA LEU A 96 12.43 3.01 -18.79
C LEU A 96 11.43 2.41 -17.79
N ILE A 97 11.37 2.97 -16.58
CA ILE A 97 10.52 2.48 -15.50
C ILE A 97 9.31 3.40 -15.36
N THR A 98 8.10 2.87 -15.56
CA THR A 98 6.87 3.65 -15.45
C THR A 98 6.30 3.55 -14.04
N VAL A 99 6.03 4.69 -13.41
CA VAL A 99 5.51 4.78 -12.03
C VAL A 99 4.20 5.56 -12.00
N GLU A 100 3.19 4.97 -11.37
CA GLU A 100 1.83 5.50 -11.37
C GLU A 100 1.16 5.39 -9.99
N PRO A 101 0.26 6.31 -9.63
CA PRO A 101 -0.56 6.15 -8.42
C PRO A 101 -1.47 4.93 -8.55
N TRP A 102 -2.07 4.51 -7.43
CA TRP A 102 -3.17 3.55 -7.47
C TRP A 102 -4.29 3.98 -8.41
N ARG A 103 -4.49 3.19 -9.47
CA ARG A 103 -5.58 3.34 -10.45
C ARG A 103 -6.88 2.70 -9.97
N ALA A 104 -7.49 3.27 -8.93
CA ALA A 104 -8.83 2.89 -8.51
C ALA A 104 -9.67 4.13 -8.18
N ARG A 105 -10.95 4.13 -8.58
CA ARG A 105 -11.88 5.22 -8.23
C ARG A 105 -12.02 5.40 -6.70
N ALA A 106 -11.86 4.31 -5.95
CA ALA A 106 -11.87 4.32 -4.49
C ALA A 106 -10.63 5.01 -3.88
N PHE A 107 -9.57 5.23 -4.67
CA PHE A 107 -8.32 5.88 -4.29
C PHE A 107 -8.04 7.08 -5.22
N PRO A 108 -8.81 8.17 -5.12
CA PRO A 108 -8.59 9.32 -5.98
C PRO A 108 -7.20 9.93 -5.73
N VAL A 109 -6.54 10.35 -6.81
CA VAL A 109 -5.22 10.99 -6.75
C VAL A 109 -5.32 12.33 -6.04
N LEU A 110 -4.49 12.53 -5.02
CA LEU A 110 -4.36 13.81 -4.32
C LEU A 110 -3.29 14.68 -4.97
N LYS A 111 -2.09 14.13 -5.22
CA LYS A 111 -0.98 14.81 -5.90
C LYS A 111 0.05 13.77 -6.35
N ASP A 112 0.49 13.87 -7.61
CA ASP A 112 1.44 12.95 -8.24
C ASP A 112 1.09 11.47 -7.94
N LEU A 113 1.85 10.79 -7.08
CA LEU A 113 1.67 9.38 -6.73
C LEU A 113 0.85 9.16 -5.45
N ILE A 114 0.49 10.24 -4.74
CA ILE A 114 -0.31 10.20 -3.50
C ILE A 114 -1.80 10.05 -3.84
N VAL A 115 -2.47 9.15 -3.13
CA VAL A 115 -3.91 8.88 -3.27
C VAL A 115 -4.64 8.96 -1.94
N ASP A 116 -5.92 9.30 -1.95
CA ASP A 116 -6.77 9.28 -0.76
C ASP A 116 -7.22 7.83 -0.46
N ARG A 117 -6.77 7.27 0.67
CA ARG A 117 -7.19 5.94 1.15
C ARG A 117 -8.18 5.97 2.31
N SER A 118 -8.76 7.13 2.63
CA SER A 118 -9.71 7.30 3.74
C SER A 118 -10.95 6.39 3.65
N ALA A 119 -11.23 5.82 2.48
CA ALA A 119 -12.24 4.78 2.31
C ALA A 119 -11.98 3.55 3.20
N PHE A 120 -10.71 3.19 3.40
CA PHE A 120 -10.33 2.09 4.28
C PHE A 120 -10.57 2.44 5.74
N ASP A 121 -10.25 3.65 6.17
CA ASP A 121 -10.50 4.11 7.54
C ASP A 121 -12.01 4.11 7.85
N ARG A 122 -12.84 4.56 6.90
CA ARG A 122 -14.30 4.48 7.01
C ARG A 122 -14.78 3.04 7.18
N ILE A 123 -14.25 2.10 6.40
CA ILE A 123 -14.59 0.68 6.52
C ILE A 123 -14.20 0.13 7.90
N ILE A 124 -12.99 0.43 8.36
CA ILE A 124 -12.53 -0.01 9.68
C ILE A 124 -13.41 0.56 10.78
N GLY A 125 -13.75 1.85 10.71
CA GLY A 125 -14.63 2.51 11.69
C GLY A 125 -16.08 2.01 11.72
N GLN A 126 -16.56 1.34 10.68
CA GLN A 126 -17.93 0.80 10.62
C GLN A 126 -18.07 -0.65 11.10
N GLY A 127 -16.97 -1.40 11.23
CA GLY A 127 -17.05 -2.81 11.63
C GLY A 127 -15.73 -3.59 11.62
N GLY A 128 -14.61 -2.94 11.33
CA GLY A 128 -13.27 -3.54 11.36
C GLY A 128 -12.70 -3.72 12.77
N PHE A 129 -13.56 -3.94 13.76
CA PHE A 129 -13.21 -4.14 15.17
C PHE A 129 -14.15 -5.16 15.83
N ILE A 130 -13.80 -5.58 17.05
CA ILE A 130 -14.69 -6.33 17.95
C ILE A 130 -15.08 -5.45 19.13
N SER A 131 -16.33 -5.56 19.58
CA SER A 131 -16.74 -4.89 20.82
C SER A 131 -16.35 -5.71 22.04
N ALA A 132 -15.72 -5.06 23.02
CA ALA A 132 -15.39 -5.66 24.31
C ALA A 132 -15.86 -4.76 25.47
N LYS A 133 -16.48 -5.37 26.49
CA LYS A 133 -16.85 -4.65 27.71
C LYS A 133 -15.60 -4.43 28.56
N THR A 134 -15.09 -3.21 28.59
CA THR A 134 -13.82 -2.82 29.22
C THR A 134 -13.70 -3.14 30.72
N GLY A 135 -14.82 -3.35 31.43
CA GLY A 135 -14.83 -3.73 32.86
C GLY A 135 -15.01 -5.22 33.16
N THR A 136 -15.19 -6.08 32.14
CA THR A 136 -15.44 -7.53 32.31
C THR A 136 -14.67 -8.37 31.29
N ALA A 137 -13.56 -7.83 30.77
CA ALA A 137 -12.70 -8.58 29.87
C ALA A 137 -12.19 -9.83 30.61
N PRO A 138 -12.43 -11.05 30.08
CA PRO A 138 -11.92 -12.26 30.71
C PRO A 138 -10.39 -12.30 30.63
N GLU A 139 -9.77 -13.10 31.49
CA GLU A 139 -8.33 -13.40 31.40
C GLU A 139 -7.99 -13.93 29.99
N ALA A 140 -6.85 -13.54 29.43
CA ALA A 140 -6.53 -13.79 28.02
C ALA A 140 -6.50 -15.29 27.67
N ASN A 141 -6.15 -16.15 28.63
CA ASN A 141 -6.11 -17.60 28.48
C ASN A 141 -7.42 -18.29 28.88
N ALA A 142 -8.45 -17.54 29.30
CA ALA A 142 -9.74 -18.11 29.67
C ALA A 142 -10.50 -18.71 28.48
N ILE A 143 -10.17 -18.30 27.25
CA ILE A 143 -10.77 -18.83 26.02
C ILE A 143 -9.65 -19.53 25.23
N PRO A 144 -9.47 -20.86 25.37
CA PRO A 144 -8.49 -21.58 24.57
C PRO A 144 -8.89 -21.54 23.08
N ILE A 145 -7.92 -21.21 22.23
CA ILE A 145 -8.10 -21.15 20.77
C ILE A 145 -7.19 -22.20 20.15
N GLY A 146 -7.78 -23.10 19.34
CA GLY A 146 -7.00 -24.10 18.61
C GLY A 146 -6.00 -23.43 17.66
N LYS A 147 -4.79 -24.00 17.58
CA LYS A 147 -3.68 -23.46 16.76
C LYS A 147 -4.09 -23.15 15.32
N GLU A 148 -4.81 -24.06 14.67
CA GLU A 148 -5.29 -23.87 13.28
C GLU A 148 -6.21 -22.66 13.12
N ILE A 149 -7.06 -22.38 14.12
CA ILE A 149 -7.96 -21.22 14.11
C ILE A 149 -7.15 -19.95 14.32
N ALA A 150 -6.22 -19.95 15.27
CA ALA A 150 -5.36 -18.80 15.56
C ALA A 150 -4.49 -18.44 14.34
N ASP A 151 -3.89 -19.44 13.68
CA ASP A 151 -3.07 -19.25 12.48
C ASP A 151 -3.90 -18.68 11.33
N LYS A 152 -5.05 -19.30 11.03
CA LYS A 152 -5.93 -18.80 9.96
C LYS A 152 -6.42 -17.38 10.23
N ALA A 153 -6.71 -17.05 11.49
CA ALA A 153 -7.08 -15.70 11.87
C ALA A 153 -5.91 -14.72 11.71
N MET A 154 -4.69 -15.12 12.05
CA MET A 154 -3.48 -14.31 11.92
C MET A 154 -3.08 -14.09 10.45
N ASP A 155 -3.18 -15.13 9.62
CA ASP A 155 -2.93 -15.03 8.17
C ASP A 155 -3.85 -13.99 7.52
N ALA A 156 -5.13 -13.96 7.91
CA ALA A 156 -6.05 -12.91 7.47
C ALA A 156 -5.74 -11.54 8.12
N ALA A 157 -5.25 -11.51 9.36
CA ALA A 157 -4.86 -10.30 10.08
C ALA A 157 -3.65 -9.61 9.45
N ALA A 158 -2.77 -10.36 8.77
CA ALA A 158 -1.55 -9.88 8.13
C ALA A 158 -1.79 -8.83 7.02
N CYS A 159 -3.04 -8.57 6.64
CA CYS A 159 -3.41 -7.48 5.74
C CYS A 159 -3.05 -6.10 6.33
N ILE A 160 -1.99 -5.51 5.76
CA ILE A 160 -1.44 -4.18 6.09
C ILE A 160 -2.21 -3.01 5.46
N GLY A 161 -3.31 -3.26 4.75
CA GLY A 161 -4.13 -2.19 4.16
C GLY A 161 -3.44 -1.38 3.06
N CYS A 162 -2.47 -1.96 2.32
CA CYS A 162 -1.73 -1.22 1.29
C CYS A 162 -2.57 -0.79 0.08
N GLY A 163 -3.74 -1.41 -0.13
CA GLY A 163 -4.67 -1.08 -1.21
C GLY A 163 -4.36 -1.76 -2.55
N ALA A 164 -3.23 -2.45 -2.70
CA ALA A 164 -2.83 -3.10 -3.95
C ALA A 164 -3.88 -4.06 -4.53
N CYS A 165 -4.57 -4.83 -3.67
CA CYS A 165 -5.63 -5.75 -4.09
C CYS A 165 -6.83 -5.01 -4.73
N VAL A 166 -7.24 -3.89 -4.14
CA VAL A 166 -8.31 -3.03 -4.66
C VAL A 166 -7.85 -2.30 -5.92
N ALA A 167 -6.64 -1.76 -5.92
CA ALA A 167 -6.07 -1.02 -7.05
C ALA A 167 -5.88 -1.90 -8.31
N THR A 168 -5.53 -3.17 -8.12
CA THR A 168 -5.31 -4.13 -9.23
C THR A 168 -6.62 -4.77 -9.72
N CYS A 169 -7.65 -4.80 -8.86
CA CYS A 169 -8.95 -5.31 -9.26
C CYS A 169 -9.58 -4.41 -10.32
N LYS A 170 -9.93 -4.95 -11.49
CA LYS A 170 -10.60 -4.19 -12.56
C LYS A 170 -11.92 -3.53 -12.10
N ASN A 171 -12.58 -4.15 -11.12
CA ASN A 171 -13.81 -3.62 -10.53
C ASN A 171 -13.56 -2.68 -9.34
N ALA A 172 -12.30 -2.48 -8.95
CA ALA A 172 -11.91 -1.75 -7.73
C ALA A 172 -12.67 -2.21 -6.48
N SER A 173 -12.90 -3.52 -6.36
CA SER A 173 -13.79 -4.07 -5.33
C SER A 173 -13.16 -3.99 -3.94
N ALA A 174 -13.83 -3.26 -3.04
CA ALA A 174 -13.46 -3.22 -1.62
C ALA A 174 -13.59 -4.58 -0.92
N ALA A 175 -14.31 -5.55 -1.53
CA ALA A 175 -14.48 -6.90 -0.99
C ALA A 175 -13.14 -7.59 -0.69
N LEU A 176 -12.09 -7.28 -1.44
CA LEU A 176 -10.76 -7.87 -1.24
C LEU A 176 -10.10 -7.37 0.07
N PHE A 177 -10.35 -6.11 0.45
CA PHE A 177 -9.90 -5.57 1.72
C PHE A 177 -10.80 -6.02 2.88
N THR A 178 -12.12 -5.94 2.71
CA THR A 178 -13.08 -6.32 3.77
C THR A 178 -13.03 -7.82 4.07
N ALA A 179 -12.81 -8.69 3.08
CA ALA A 179 -12.68 -10.13 3.29
C ALA A 179 -11.56 -10.46 4.27
N ALA A 180 -10.41 -9.77 4.22
CA ALA A 180 -9.33 -9.99 5.18
C ALA A 180 -9.79 -9.65 6.61
N LYS A 181 -10.49 -8.52 6.79
CA LYS A 181 -10.99 -8.07 8.09
C LYS A 181 -12.09 -9.00 8.62
N ILE A 182 -13.05 -9.40 7.79
CA ILE A 182 -14.13 -10.32 8.16
C ILE A 182 -13.55 -11.68 8.56
N ASN A 183 -12.64 -12.25 7.76
CA ASN A 183 -12.06 -13.57 8.06
C ASN A 183 -11.22 -13.56 9.34
N HIS A 184 -10.41 -12.52 9.55
CA HIS A 184 -9.64 -12.37 10.78
C HIS A 184 -10.55 -12.27 12.02
N LEU A 185 -11.53 -11.36 11.99
CA LEU A 185 -12.36 -11.05 13.15
C LEU A 185 -13.36 -12.18 13.45
N ASN A 186 -13.98 -12.77 12.42
CA ASN A 186 -15.02 -13.80 12.61
C ASN A 186 -14.46 -15.19 12.90
N ALA A 187 -13.18 -15.45 12.61
CA ALA A 187 -12.54 -16.72 12.95
C ALA A 187 -12.38 -16.89 14.47
N LEU A 188 -12.23 -15.79 15.21
CA LEU A 188 -12.03 -15.81 16.64
C LEU A 188 -13.37 -15.79 17.41
N PRO A 189 -13.47 -16.49 18.56
CA PRO A 189 -14.69 -16.49 19.37
C PRO A 189 -15.24 -15.11 19.71
N GLN A 190 -14.35 -14.13 19.91
CA GLN A 190 -14.67 -12.76 20.29
C GLN A 190 -15.46 -12.02 19.20
N GLY A 191 -15.24 -12.32 17.92
CA GLY A 191 -15.93 -11.64 16.81
C GLY A 191 -17.25 -12.29 16.40
N LYS A 192 -17.53 -13.53 16.84
CA LYS A 192 -18.76 -14.27 16.50
C LYS A 192 -20.06 -13.54 16.84
N PRO A 193 -20.20 -12.85 18.00
CA PRO A 193 -21.45 -12.16 18.34
C PRO A 193 -21.88 -11.09 17.33
N GLU A 194 -20.93 -10.51 16.60
CA GLU A 194 -21.16 -9.40 15.66
C GLU A 194 -21.09 -9.85 14.19
N ALA A 195 -20.80 -11.13 13.93
CA ALA A 195 -20.42 -11.63 12.60
C ALA A 195 -21.45 -11.38 11.49
N TYR A 196 -22.75 -11.37 11.82
CA TYR A 196 -23.84 -11.13 10.85
C TYR A 196 -24.20 -9.65 10.68
N ARG A 197 -23.68 -8.76 11.53
CA ARG A 197 -23.95 -7.31 11.51
C ARG A 197 -22.78 -6.49 10.97
N ARG A 198 -21.59 -7.11 10.90
CA ARG A 198 -20.35 -6.58 10.33
C ARG A 198 -20.33 -6.74 8.81
#